data_AF-A0A918RJN5-F1
#
_entry.id   AF-A0A918RJN5-F1
#
_cell.length_a   1.000
_cell.length_b   1.000
_cell.length_c   1.000
_cell.angle_alpha   90.00
_cell.angle_beta   90.00
_cell.angle_gamma   90.00
#
_symmetry.space_group_name_H-M   'P 1'
#
loop_
_entity.id
_entity.type
_entity.pdbx_description
1 polymer ?
#
loop_
_entity_poly.entity_id
_entity_poly.type
_entity_poly.pdbx_seq_one_letter_code
_entity_poly.pdbx_strand_id
1 'polypeptide(L)'
;MNSPTLARAAAGVALMLSTVCLGTAIASPAVADANNGQYTVKGPAKKEGGGDSVARCNKGDLVVGGGFHVRGPSASTFVGSGPTSDATGWWANIVFAGSVEVYVLCQKAAN
;
A
#
# COMPACT_ATOMS: atom_id res chain seq x y z
N MET A 1 -61.69 36.00 44.11
CA MET A 1 -60.36 35.59 44.58
C MET A 1 -59.92 34.40 43.76
N ASN A 2 -58.69 34.46 43.23
CA ASN A 2 -57.91 33.44 42.51
C ASN A 2 -58.20 33.22 41.02
N SER A 3 -57.48 33.99 40.19
CA SER A 3 -56.97 33.65 38.85
C SER A 3 -55.61 32.91 38.98
N PRO A 4 -54.93 32.42 37.91
CA PRO A 4 -55.38 31.97 36.57
C PRO A 4 -54.63 30.71 36.02
N THR A 5 -54.80 30.47 34.71
CA THR A 5 -53.79 30.01 33.69
C THR A 5 -53.56 28.50 33.53
N LEU A 6 -53.40 27.88 32.34
CA LEU A 6 -53.19 28.24 30.93
C LEU A 6 -53.63 27.00 30.08
N ALA A 7 -54.37 27.15 28.96
CA ALA A 7 -53.91 26.99 27.55
C ALA A 7 -53.19 25.65 27.25
N ARG A 8 -53.37 24.91 26.14
CA ARG A 8 -53.72 25.19 24.74
C ARG A 8 -53.85 23.79 24.06
N ALA A 9 -54.80 23.55 23.15
CA ALA A 9 -54.61 23.42 21.68
C ALA A 9 -53.60 22.33 21.25
N ALA A 10 -53.76 21.53 20.19
CA ALA A 10 -54.76 21.34 19.15
C ALA A 10 -54.42 20.04 18.40
N ALA A 11 -55.36 19.60 17.56
CA ALA A 11 -55.34 18.41 16.72
C ALA A 11 -54.04 18.17 15.92
N GLY A 12 -53.60 16.91 15.89
CA GLY A 12 -52.62 16.39 14.93
C GLY A 12 -53.34 15.61 13.82
N VAL A 13 -53.31 16.15 12.62
CA VAL A 13 -53.92 15.65 11.37
C VAL A 13 -53.09 14.50 10.77
N ALA A 14 -53.80 13.62 10.08
CA ALA A 14 -53.34 12.38 9.46
C ALA A 14 -52.73 12.55 8.04
N LEU A 15 -52.11 11.46 7.58
CA LEU A 15 -51.85 11.02 6.19
C LEU A 15 -50.81 11.78 5.32
N MET A 16 -49.73 11.10 4.91
CA MET A 16 -49.61 10.43 3.58
C MET A 16 -48.16 10.01 3.22
N LEU A 17 -48.10 8.86 2.55
CA LEU A 17 -47.12 8.29 1.62
C LEU A 17 -45.77 9.00 1.39
N SER A 18 -44.69 8.21 1.41
CA SER A 18 -43.71 8.15 0.31
C SER A 18 -42.70 7.01 0.53
N THR A 19 -42.87 5.92 -0.21
CA THR A 19 -41.88 4.82 -0.30
C THR A 19 -40.67 5.32 -1.07
N VAL A 20 -39.58 5.64 -0.37
CA VAL A 20 -38.30 5.98 -0.99
C VAL A 20 -37.62 4.68 -1.40
N CYS A 21 -37.51 4.42 -2.71
CA CYS A 21 -36.57 3.43 -3.25
C CYS A 21 -35.15 3.92 -2.97
N LEU A 22 -34.55 3.46 -1.86
CA LEU A 22 -33.10 3.53 -1.68
C LEU A 22 -32.46 2.52 -2.63
N GLY A 23 -32.19 2.96 -3.86
CA GLY A 23 -31.22 2.30 -4.72
C GLY A 23 -29.84 2.49 -4.10
N THR A 24 -29.32 1.48 -3.41
CA THR A 24 -27.91 1.42 -3.05
C THR A 24 -27.11 1.23 -4.32
N ALA A 25 -26.70 2.34 -4.93
CA ALA A 25 -25.61 2.31 -5.89
C ALA A 25 -24.36 1.83 -5.13
N ILE A 26 -24.04 0.54 -5.28
CA ILE A 26 -22.74 0.00 -4.91
C ILE A 26 -21.77 0.65 -5.88
N ALA A 27 -21.22 1.81 -5.50
CA ALA A 27 -20.06 2.34 -6.18
C ALA A 27 -18.95 1.31 -5.95
N SER A 28 -18.65 0.52 -6.98
CA SER A 28 -17.42 -0.26 -7.01
C SER A 28 -16.28 0.69 -6.61
N PRO A 29 -15.40 0.32 -5.67
CA PRO A 29 -14.24 1.15 -5.39
C PRO A 29 -13.52 1.35 -6.72
N ALA A 30 -13.40 2.61 -7.14
CA ALA A 30 -12.52 2.95 -8.22
C ALA A 30 -11.13 2.45 -7.79
N VAL A 31 -10.64 1.38 -8.42
CA VAL A 31 -9.23 1.04 -8.38
C VAL A 31 -8.54 2.22 -9.07
N ALA A 32 -8.09 3.18 -8.25
CA ALA A 32 -7.26 4.26 -8.71
C ALA A 32 -6.10 3.67 -9.50
N ASP A 33 -5.81 4.31 -10.63
CA ASP A 33 -4.83 3.92 -11.65
C ASP A 33 -3.58 3.28 -11.03
N ALA A 34 -3.31 2.03 -11.40
CA ALA A 34 -2.50 1.09 -10.62
C ALA A 34 -1.00 1.39 -10.54
N ASN A 35 -0.53 2.49 -11.14
CA ASN A 35 0.88 2.87 -11.15
C ASN A 35 1.10 4.33 -10.74
N ASN A 36 0.54 4.75 -9.59
CA ASN A 36 0.63 6.08 -8.97
C ASN A 36 2.08 6.65 -8.83
N GLY A 37 2.74 6.93 -9.95
CA GLY A 37 4.17 7.23 -10.00
C GLY A 37 5.09 6.06 -9.62
N GLN A 38 4.65 4.81 -9.74
CA GLN A 38 5.46 3.65 -9.33
C GLN A 38 6.47 3.23 -10.41
N TYR A 39 7.67 2.85 -9.99
CA TYR A 39 8.73 2.33 -10.87
C TYR A 39 9.64 1.34 -10.12
N THR A 40 10.27 0.43 -10.86
CA THR A 40 11.20 -0.55 -10.29
C THR A 40 12.64 -0.13 -10.53
N VAL A 41 13.48 -0.22 -9.49
CA VAL A 41 14.93 -0.08 -9.61
C VAL A 41 15.59 -1.44 -9.42
N LYS A 42 16.56 -1.73 -10.28
CA LYS A 42 17.38 -2.93 -10.23
C LYS A 42 18.74 -2.60 -9.62
N GLY A 43 19.11 -3.33 -8.58
CA GLY A 43 20.42 -3.25 -7.93
C GLY A 43 21.51 -3.98 -8.73
N PRO A 44 22.79 -3.76 -8.40
CA PRO A 44 23.87 -4.49 -9.03
C PRO A 44 23.78 -5.98 -8.69
N ALA A 45 23.89 -6.82 -9.71
CA ALA A 45 24.02 -8.26 -9.50
C ALA A 45 25.35 -8.56 -8.79
N LYS A 46 25.30 -9.38 -7.75
CA LYS A 46 26.53 -9.91 -7.13
C LYS A 46 26.86 -11.24 -7.79
N LYS A 47 28.11 -11.38 -8.24
CA LYS A 47 28.63 -12.58 -8.91
C LYS A 47 29.08 -13.63 -7.88
N GLU A 48 29.46 -14.81 -8.38
CA GLU A 48 29.80 -16.01 -7.59
C GLU A 48 30.72 -15.74 -6.39
N GLY A 49 30.42 -16.44 -5.28
CA GLY A 49 31.05 -16.24 -3.97
C GLY A 49 30.10 -15.67 -2.91
N GLY A 50 28.90 -15.24 -3.32
CA GLY A 50 27.88 -14.69 -2.44
C GLY A 50 28.06 -13.22 -2.09
N GLY A 51 27.24 -12.73 -1.17
CA GLY A 51 27.27 -11.36 -0.66
C GLY A 51 26.00 -10.54 -0.92
N ASP A 52 26.04 -9.28 -0.48
CA ASP A 52 24.88 -8.38 -0.46
C ASP A 52 24.65 -7.69 -1.82
N SER A 53 23.44 -7.80 -2.34
CA SER A 53 22.92 -6.93 -3.40
C SER A 53 21.91 -5.96 -2.80
N VAL A 54 21.90 -4.72 -3.30
CA VAL A 54 21.03 -3.65 -2.79
C VAL A 54 20.49 -2.85 -3.97
N ALA A 55 19.19 -2.63 -4.02
CA ALA A 55 18.54 -1.70 -4.95
C ALA A 55 17.96 -0.53 -4.15
N ARG A 56 18.08 0.71 -4.65
CA ARG A 56 17.61 1.91 -3.94
C ARG A 56 16.70 2.77 -4.80
N CYS A 57 15.71 3.37 -4.16
CA CYS A 57 14.88 4.40 -4.77
C CYS A 57 15.64 5.72 -4.88
N ASN A 58 15.17 6.61 -5.76
CA ASN A 58 15.70 7.97 -5.80
C ASN A 58 15.40 8.69 -4.47
N LYS A 59 16.20 9.72 -4.17
CA LYS A 59 16.01 10.52 -2.96
C LYS A 59 14.61 11.14 -2.94
N GLY A 60 13.89 10.93 -1.84
CA GLY A 60 12.54 11.45 -1.62
C GLY A 60 11.42 10.50 -2.03
N ASP A 61 11.71 9.48 -2.85
CA ASP A 61 10.72 8.49 -3.25
C ASP A 61 10.49 7.44 -2.14
N LEU A 62 9.29 6.89 -2.10
CA LEU A 62 8.87 5.90 -1.10
C LEU A 62 9.19 4.48 -1.56
N VAL A 63 9.75 3.66 -0.67
CA VAL A 63 9.87 2.20 -0.90
C VAL A 63 8.51 1.57 -0.62
N VAL A 64 7.91 0.96 -1.65
CA VAL A 64 6.63 0.25 -1.55
C VAL A 64 6.84 -1.24 -1.29
N GLY A 65 7.95 -1.78 -1.78
CA GLY A 65 8.31 -3.18 -1.59
C GLY A 65 9.56 -3.54 -2.36
N GLY A 66 9.89 -4.82 -2.41
CA GLY A 66 11.02 -5.30 -3.19
C GLY A 66 11.08 -6.81 -3.24
N GLY A 67 12.13 -7.30 -3.87
CA GLY A 67 12.35 -8.72 -4.06
C GLY A 67 13.72 -8.99 -4.63
N PHE A 68 14.00 -10.25 -4.90
CA PHE A 68 15.28 -10.66 -5.45
C PHE A 68 15.11 -11.88 -6.36
N HIS A 69 16.07 -12.03 -7.26
CA HIS A 69 16.24 -13.22 -8.09
C HIS A 69 17.59 -13.84 -7.76
N VAL A 70 17.60 -15.15 -7.48
CA VAL A 70 18.83 -15.92 -7.28
C VAL A 70 19.05 -16.79 -8.51
N ARG A 71 20.27 -16.77 -9.05
CA ARG A 71 20.71 -17.66 -10.11
C ARG A 71 21.98 -18.38 -9.67
N GLY A 72 21.95 -19.69 -9.63
CA GLY A 72 23.08 -20.51 -9.20
C GLY A 72 22.71 -21.96 -8.98
N PRO A 73 23.67 -22.81 -8.59
CA PRO A 73 23.41 -24.19 -8.21
C PRO A 73 22.43 -24.25 -7.03
N SER A 74 21.70 -25.34 -6.92
CA SER A 74 20.68 -25.58 -5.88
C SER A 74 21.21 -25.49 -4.44
N ALA A 75 22.53 -25.48 -4.24
CA ALA A 75 23.20 -25.27 -2.95
C ALA A 75 23.37 -23.78 -2.54
N SER A 76 22.91 -22.84 -3.36
CA SER A 76 22.90 -21.41 -3.00
C SER A 76 22.07 -21.21 -1.74
N THR A 77 22.70 -20.85 -0.62
CA THR A 77 21.97 -20.66 0.64
C THR A 77 21.54 -19.21 0.74
N PHE A 78 20.23 -18.99 0.76
CA PHE A 78 19.66 -17.67 1.00
C PHE A 78 19.73 -17.33 2.50
N VAL A 79 20.24 -16.15 2.83
CA VAL A 79 20.41 -15.70 4.22
C VAL A 79 19.29 -14.76 4.64
N GLY A 80 18.86 -13.86 3.74
CA GLY A 80 17.82 -12.90 4.07
C GLY A 80 17.58 -11.88 2.97
N SER A 81 16.42 -11.22 3.06
CA SER A 81 16.04 -10.08 2.23
C SER A 81 15.06 -9.19 2.98
N GLY A 82 15.06 -7.90 2.67
CA GLY A 82 14.11 -6.97 3.25
C GLY A 82 14.40 -5.52 2.86
N PRO A 83 13.65 -4.56 3.44
CA PRO A 83 14.00 -3.16 3.31
C PRO A 83 15.38 -2.90 3.94
N THR A 84 16.12 -1.93 3.40
CA THR A 84 17.35 -1.44 4.03
C THR A 84 17.03 -0.78 5.37
N SER A 85 18.02 -0.69 6.27
CA SER A 85 17.83 -0.14 7.63
C SER A 85 17.37 1.32 7.64
N ASP A 86 17.69 2.07 6.57
CA ASP A 86 17.26 3.45 6.34
C ASP A 86 15.95 3.56 5.54
N ALA A 87 15.31 2.42 5.21
CA ALA A 87 14.08 2.33 4.42
C ALA A 87 14.14 3.01 3.04
N THR A 88 15.35 3.18 2.47
CA THR A 88 15.55 3.81 1.14
C THR A 88 15.68 2.80 0.00
N GLY A 89 15.71 1.51 0.31
CA GLY A 89 15.87 0.46 -0.68
C GLY A 89 15.46 -0.92 -0.18
N TRP A 90 15.82 -1.92 -0.98
CA TRP A 90 15.69 -3.33 -0.66
C TRP A 90 17.07 -3.99 -0.74
N TRP A 91 17.32 -4.97 0.12
CA TRP A 91 18.56 -5.76 0.11
C TRP A 91 18.24 -7.25 0.08
N ALA A 92 19.19 -8.04 -0.40
CA ALA A 92 19.20 -9.49 -0.24
C ALA A 92 20.62 -10.02 -0.17
N ASN A 93 20.81 -11.11 0.57
CA ASN A 93 22.09 -11.79 0.74
C ASN A 93 21.95 -13.29 0.45
N ILE A 94 22.97 -13.81 -0.25
CA ILE A 94 23.19 -15.25 -0.41
C ILE A 94 24.61 -15.59 0.04
N VAL A 95 24.82 -16.82 0.51
CA VAL A 95 26.14 -17.37 0.86
C VAL A 95 26.50 -18.57 -0.01
N PHE A 96 27.82 -18.79 -0.14
CA PHE A 96 28.48 -19.84 -0.93
C PHE A 96 28.54 -19.61 -2.44
N ALA A 97 27.52 -20.06 -3.16
CA ALA A 97 27.53 -20.16 -4.61
C ALA A 97 26.30 -19.49 -5.20
N GLY A 98 26.44 -19.00 -6.44
CA GLY A 98 25.39 -18.30 -7.16
C GLY A 98 25.53 -16.79 -7.16
N SER A 99 24.52 -16.16 -7.74
CA SER A 99 24.39 -14.72 -7.93
C SER A 99 23.03 -14.28 -7.44
N VAL A 100 22.99 -13.08 -6.85
CA VAL A 100 21.75 -12.45 -6.38
C VAL A 100 21.59 -11.10 -7.03
N GLU A 101 20.37 -10.84 -7.46
CA GLU A 101 19.96 -9.59 -8.10
C GLU A 101 18.73 -9.06 -7.40
N VAL A 102 18.81 -7.84 -6.88
CA VAL A 102 17.76 -7.24 -6.06
C VAL A 102 16.97 -6.21 -6.85
N TYR A 103 15.68 -6.15 -6.56
CA TYR A 103 14.72 -5.23 -7.14
C TYR A 103 14.00 -4.49 -6.00
N VAL A 104 13.77 -3.20 -6.18
CA VAL A 104 12.94 -2.40 -5.28
C VAL A 104 11.85 -1.71 -6.08
N LEU A 105 10.63 -1.76 -5.57
CA LEU A 105 9.49 -1.02 -6.08
C LEU A 105 9.42 0.32 -5.35
N CYS A 106 9.54 1.39 -6.12
CA CYS A 106 9.54 2.76 -5.65
C CYS A 106 8.25 3.45 -6.08
N GLN A 107 7.80 4.40 -5.29
CA GLN A 107 6.74 5.33 -5.63
C GLN A 107 7.27 6.75 -5.56
N LYS A 108 7.03 7.51 -6.62
CA LYS A 108 7.44 8.91 -6.68
C LYS A 108 6.74 9.71 -5.57
N ALA A 109 7.48 10.60 -4.91
CA ALA A 109 6.88 11.54 -3.96
C ALA A 109 5.77 12.35 -4.64
N ALA A 110 4.67 12.59 -3.93
CA ALA A 110 3.67 13.57 -4.35
C ALA A 110 4.32 14.97 -4.25
N ASN A 111 4.46 15.65 -5.38
CA ASN A 111 4.93 17.03 -5.44
C ASN A 111 3.87 18.01 -4.95
#